data_AF-A0AAU4DTS9-F1
#
_entry.id   AF-A0AAU4DTS9-F1
#
_cell.length_a   1.000
_cell.length_b   1.000
_cell.length_c   1.000
_cell.angle_alpha   90.00
_cell.angle_beta   90.00
_cell.angle_gamma   90.00
#
_symmetry.space_group_name_H-M   'P 1'
#
loop_
_entity.id
_entity.type
_entity.pdbx_description
1 polymer ?
#
loop_
_entity_poly.entity_id
_entity_poly.type
_entity_poly.pdbx_seq_one_letter_code
_entity_poly.pdbx_strand_id
1 'polypeptide(L)'
;MHPPPTAGPPTTYAAATDRLAARIAHAHALAGAGGAGRLRVLLRDSADSRIALGAVRLLGADVLAPEAMERTAADAQTADLIGRAYALFPGRPDDALWTDSDTFAVTAWRDWAAARLLARHGWDLLPHPQPATLPADGLSWQPWSARMAQLAPLALPGLDSPVHRAAAARRTDLARGATRAVLRRDHATAAALGRWLAVLPAEPGPDRREFDPAPLLDHLRLFGDVGARAGLDVRIGLRLLDLVRR
;
A
#
# COMPACT_ATOMS: atom_id res chain seq x y z
N MET A 1 -28.40 -30.65 26.33
CA MET A 1 -28.31 -30.32 24.90
C MET A 1 -27.84 -28.87 24.80
N HIS A 2 -26.53 -28.65 24.63
CA HIS A 2 -25.96 -27.31 24.51
C HIS A 2 -26.31 -26.75 23.11
N PRO A 3 -26.82 -25.52 22.99
CA PRO A 3 -26.97 -24.90 21.68
C PRO A 3 -25.59 -24.76 21.01
N PRO A 4 -25.49 -24.96 19.68
CA PRO A 4 -24.24 -24.72 18.96
C PRO A 4 -23.85 -23.24 19.11
N PRO A 5 -22.54 -22.92 19.16
CA PRO A 5 -22.09 -21.55 19.19
C PRO A 5 -22.63 -20.82 17.95
N THR A 6 -23.33 -19.72 18.19
CA THR A 6 -23.81 -18.83 17.14
C THR A 6 -22.61 -18.34 16.36
N ALA A 7 -22.52 -18.72 15.08
CA ALA A 7 -21.53 -18.17 14.17
C ALA A 7 -21.64 -16.64 14.21
N GLY A 8 -20.54 -15.96 14.54
CA GLY A 8 -20.48 -14.50 14.52
C GLY A 8 -20.84 -13.96 13.12
N PRO A 9 -21.18 -12.66 13.01
CA PRO A 9 -21.58 -12.08 11.73
C PRO A 9 -20.52 -12.36 10.65
N PRO A 10 -20.94 -12.65 9.40
CA PRO A 10 -20.01 -12.95 8.31
C PRO A 10 -19.03 -11.79 8.15
N THR A 11 -17.73 -12.09 8.23
CA THR A 11 -16.69 -11.08 8.06
C THR A 11 -16.65 -10.65 6.59
N THR A 12 -16.82 -9.35 6.32
CA THR A 12 -16.73 -8.80 4.97
C THR A 12 -15.26 -8.71 4.51
N TYR A 13 -15.02 -8.62 3.20
CA TYR A 13 -13.68 -8.35 2.66
C TYR A 13 -13.07 -7.07 3.24
N ALA A 14 -13.87 -6.02 3.43
CA ALA A 14 -13.43 -4.76 4.04
C ALA A 14 -12.92 -4.99 5.47
N ALA A 15 -13.70 -5.66 6.33
CA ALA A 15 -13.31 -5.94 7.71
C ALA A 15 -12.05 -6.82 7.80
N ALA A 16 -11.92 -7.81 6.92
CA ALA A 16 -10.70 -8.63 6.86
C ALA A 16 -9.48 -7.83 6.39
N THR A 17 -9.65 -6.94 5.41
CA THR A 17 -8.61 -6.03 4.93
C THR A 17 -8.16 -5.09 6.03
N ASP A 18 -9.09 -4.49 6.77
CA ASP A 18 -8.77 -3.60 7.88
C ASP A 18 -8.01 -4.34 8.99
N ARG A 19 -8.44 -5.56 9.35
CA ARG A 19 -7.70 -6.38 10.32
C ARG A 19 -6.28 -6.69 9.84
N LEU A 20 -6.11 -7.04 8.57
CA LEU A 20 -4.78 -7.33 8.02
C LEU A 20 -3.90 -6.07 7.94
N ALA A 21 -4.47 -4.92 7.53
CA ALA A 21 -3.78 -3.64 7.51
C ALA A 21 -3.32 -3.22 8.91
N ALA A 22 -4.20 -3.31 9.91
CA ALA A 22 -3.86 -3.01 11.31
C ALA A 22 -2.75 -3.92 11.84
N ARG A 23 -2.76 -5.20 11.46
CA ARG A 23 -1.72 -6.17 11.83
C ARG A 23 -0.36 -5.85 11.21
N ILE A 24 -0.30 -5.51 9.92
CA ILE A 24 0.94 -5.09 9.26
C ILE A 24 1.44 -3.77 9.87
N ALA A 25 0.55 -2.81 10.10
CA ALA A 25 0.85 -1.55 10.76
C ALA A 25 1.42 -1.75 12.18
N HIS A 26 0.89 -2.73 12.92
CA HIS A 26 1.38 -3.14 14.22
C HIS A 26 2.75 -3.84 14.12
N ALA A 27 2.99 -4.68 13.11
CA ALA A 27 4.31 -5.28 12.88
C ALA A 27 5.38 -4.21 12.63
N HIS A 28 5.09 -3.17 11.85
CA HIS A 28 5.97 -2.01 11.66
C HIS A 28 6.24 -1.25 12.95
N ALA A 29 5.24 -1.12 13.83
CA ALA A 29 5.39 -0.49 15.15
C ALA A 29 6.46 -1.16 16.02
N LEU A 30 6.53 -2.48 15.88
CA LEU A 30 7.32 -3.37 16.71
C LEU A 30 8.66 -3.72 16.06
N ALA A 31 8.98 -3.15 14.90
CA ALA A 31 10.19 -3.44 14.14
C ALA A 31 11.44 -2.86 14.81
N GLY A 32 11.85 -3.55 15.88
CA GLY A 32 13.21 -3.79 16.33
C GLY A 32 13.28 -5.29 16.67
N ALA A 33 13.91 -6.08 15.80
CA ALA A 33 14.29 -7.49 15.98
C ALA A 33 13.22 -8.61 15.94
N GLY A 34 11.95 -8.39 15.55
CA GLY A 34 10.98 -9.51 15.51
C GLY A 34 9.68 -9.37 14.70
N GLY A 35 9.57 -8.36 13.84
CA GLY A 35 8.33 -8.03 13.11
C GLY A 35 7.92 -9.06 12.05
N ALA A 36 8.87 -9.49 11.20
CA ALA A 36 8.61 -10.44 10.10
C ALA A 36 8.05 -11.80 10.57
N GLY A 37 8.58 -12.31 11.70
CA GLY A 37 8.12 -13.58 12.29
C GLY A 37 6.68 -13.55 12.83
N ARG A 38 6.12 -12.36 13.13
CA ARG A 38 4.75 -12.18 13.61
C ARG A 38 3.75 -12.07 12.46
N LEU A 39 4.14 -11.44 11.34
CA LEU A 39 3.32 -11.44 10.13
C LEU A 39 3.07 -12.87 9.64
N ARG A 40 4.08 -13.74 9.70
CA ARG A 40 4.01 -15.18 9.43
C ARG A 40 2.89 -15.90 10.19
N VAL A 41 2.78 -15.67 11.51
CA VAL A 41 1.74 -16.29 12.36
C VAL A 41 0.36 -15.73 12.00
N LEU A 42 0.29 -14.41 11.80
CA LEU A 42 -0.95 -13.71 11.52
C LEU A 42 -1.56 -14.03 10.15
N LEU A 43 -0.72 -14.27 9.14
CA LEU A 43 -1.15 -14.68 7.81
C LEU A 43 -1.58 -16.16 7.80
N ARG A 44 -0.85 -17.04 8.50
CA ARG A 44 -1.17 -18.47 8.57
C ARG A 44 -2.57 -18.73 9.15
N ASP A 45 -2.91 -18.10 10.27
CA ASP A 45 -4.20 -18.33 10.94
C ASP A 45 -5.41 -17.83 10.13
N SER A 46 -5.19 -16.99 9.11
CA SER A 46 -6.24 -16.39 8.30
C SER A 46 -6.33 -16.97 6.88
N ALA A 47 -5.24 -17.59 6.38
CA ALA A 47 -4.98 -17.96 4.98
C ALA A 47 -6.03 -18.87 4.32
N ASP A 48 -6.70 -19.71 5.08
CA ASP A 48 -7.57 -20.77 4.51
C ASP A 48 -8.94 -20.24 4.06
N SER A 49 -9.28 -18.99 4.40
CA SER A 49 -10.54 -18.39 3.97
C SER A 49 -10.38 -17.53 2.72
N ARG A 50 -11.33 -17.66 1.78
CA ARG A 50 -11.44 -16.79 0.59
C ARG A 50 -11.42 -15.30 0.95
N ILE A 51 -12.02 -14.94 2.08
CA ILE A 51 -12.04 -13.57 2.61
C ILE A 51 -10.64 -13.06 2.93
N ALA A 52 -9.77 -13.87 3.55
CA ALA A 52 -8.40 -13.48 3.86
C ALA A 52 -7.53 -13.38 2.60
N LEU A 53 -7.68 -14.30 1.65
CA LEU A 53 -7.01 -14.19 0.35
C LEU A 53 -7.44 -12.92 -0.40
N GLY A 54 -8.72 -12.52 -0.27
CA GLY A 54 -9.21 -11.25 -0.80
C GLY A 54 -8.60 -10.03 -0.12
N ALA A 55 -8.36 -10.10 1.19
CA ALA A 55 -7.66 -9.04 1.93
C ALA A 55 -6.19 -8.91 1.47
N VAL A 56 -5.48 -10.03 1.29
CA VAL A 56 -4.11 -10.07 0.75
C VAL A 56 -4.08 -9.43 -0.63
N ARG A 57 -5.02 -9.82 -1.50
CA ARG A 57 -5.17 -9.27 -2.84
C ARG A 57 -5.40 -7.76 -2.83
N LEU A 58 -6.24 -7.27 -1.93
CA LEU A 58 -6.59 -5.86 -1.83
C LEU A 58 -5.42 -5.02 -1.29
N LEU A 59 -4.65 -5.52 -0.31
CA LEU A 59 -3.45 -4.83 0.16
C LEU A 59 -2.33 -4.84 -0.89
N GLY A 60 -2.22 -5.92 -1.67
CA GLY A 60 -1.25 -6.07 -2.76
C GLY A 60 0.19 -5.96 -2.26
N ALA A 61 0.97 -5.06 -2.87
CA ALA A 61 2.38 -4.82 -2.54
C ALA A 61 2.65 -4.52 -1.05
N ASP A 62 1.66 -3.94 -0.34
CA ASP A 62 1.84 -3.59 1.07
C ASP A 62 1.97 -4.79 2.02
N VAL A 63 1.59 -5.99 1.57
CA VAL A 63 1.85 -7.21 2.33
C VAL A 63 3.36 -7.44 2.50
N LEU A 64 4.17 -6.99 1.54
CA LEU A 64 5.63 -7.08 1.53
C LEU A 64 6.31 -5.80 2.06
N ALA A 65 5.54 -4.85 2.61
CA ALA A 65 6.12 -3.61 3.13
C ALA A 65 7.20 -3.85 4.21
N PRO A 66 7.06 -4.79 5.16
CA PRO A 66 8.12 -5.09 6.13
C PRO A 66 9.43 -5.53 5.47
N GLU A 67 9.37 -6.52 4.58
CA GLU A 67 10.52 -7.06 3.85
C GLU A 67 11.16 -5.99 2.97
N ALA A 68 10.36 -5.14 2.33
CA ALA A 68 10.85 -4.02 1.52
C ALA A 68 11.64 -3.00 2.36
N MET A 69 11.20 -2.71 3.60
CA MET A 69 11.88 -1.79 4.51
C MET A 69 13.15 -2.38 5.12
N GLU A 70 13.13 -3.68 5.45
CA GLU A 70 14.27 -4.39 6.07
C GLU A 70 15.24 -4.96 5.03
N ARG A 71 14.88 -4.93 3.74
CA ARG A 71 15.61 -5.52 2.61
C ARG A 71 15.93 -7.01 2.82
N THR A 72 15.04 -7.73 3.48
CA THR A 72 15.15 -9.17 3.76
C THR A 72 14.45 -10.00 2.68
N ALA A 73 14.82 -11.27 2.51
CA ALA A 73 14.07 -12.16 1.64
C ALA A 73 12.65 -12.39 2.19
N ALA A 74 11.67 -12.58 1.30
CA ALA A 74 10.34 -13.01 1.70
C ALA A 74 10.37 -14.51 2.00
N ASP A 75 9.60 -14.96 2.98
CA ASP A 75 9.49 -16.38 3.27
C ASP A 75 8.57 -17.09 2.25
N ALA A 76 8.78 -18.40 2.10
CA ALA A 76 8.03 -19.23 1.15
C ALA A 76 6.53 -19.26 1.39
N GLN A 77 6.08 -19.14 2.64
CA GLN A 77 4.66 -19.21 2.98
C GLN A 77 3.95 -17.91 2.64
N THR A 78 4.58 -16.77 2.91
CA THR A 78 4.10 -15.45 2.49
C THR A 78 4.03 -15.37 0.96
N ALA A 79 5.05 -15.86 0.26
CA ALA A 79 5.07 -15.90 -1.20
C ALA A 79 3.94 -16.78 -1.78
N ASP A 80 3.76 -18.00 -1.25
CA ASP A 80 2.67 -18.90 -1.64
C ASP A 80 1.28 -18.29 -1.40
N LEU A 81 1.08 -17.63 -0.26
CA LEU A 81 -0.18 -16.97 0.07
C LEU A 81 -0.50 -15.82 -0.91
N ILE A 82 0.50 -15.01 -1.27
CA ILE A 82 0.35 -13.98 -2.31
C ILE A 82 0.02 -14.63 -3.66
N GLY A 83 0.74 -15.69 -4.04
CA GLY A 83 0.47 -16.45 -5.26
C GLY A 83 -0.97 -16.96 -5.33
N ARG A 84 -1.46 -17.61 -4.27
CA ARG A 84 -2.85 -18.10 -4.15
C ARG A 84 -3.87 -16.97 -4.21
N ALA A 85 -3.61 -15.84 -3.56
CA ALA A 85 -4.51 -14.68 -3.60
C ALA A 85 -4.65 -14.12 -5.03
N TYR A 86 -3.54 -13.99 -5.76
CA TYR A 86 -3.56 -13.49 -7.13
C TYR A 86 -4.13 -14.49 -8.15
N ALA A 87 -3.94 -15.80 -7.92
CA ALA A 87 -4.60 -16.84 -8.72
C ALA A 87 -6.11 -16.86 -8.50
N LEU A 88 -6.58 -16.69 -7.26
CA LEU A 88 -8.01 -16.70 -6.93
C LEU A 88 -8.73 -15.41 -7.34
N PHE A 89 -8.03 -14.29 -7.38
CA PHE A 89 -8.57 -12.97 -7.69
C PHE A 89 -7.73 -12.25 -8.76
N PRO A 90 -7.84 -12.65 -10.05
CA PRO A 90 -7.07 -12.03 -11.12
C PRO A 90 -7.45 -10.56 -11.32
N GLY A 91 -6.47 -9.71 -11.63
CA GLY A 91 -6.66 -8.25 -11.82
C GLY A 91 -7.32 -7.85 -13.14
N ARG A 92 -7.36 -8.76 -14.11
CA ARG A 92 -8.07 -8.58 -15.38
C ARG A 92 -9.11 -9.69 -15.51
N PRO A 93 -10.41 -9.39 -15.52
CA PRO A 93 -11.39 -10.35 -16.02
C PRO A 93 -11.13 -10.57 -17.52
N ASP A 94 -11.19 -11.82 -17.98
CA ASP A 94 -11.04 -12.16 -19.41
C ASP A 94 -12.10 -11.47 -20.29
N ASP A 95 -13.22 -11.04 -19.69
CA ASP A 95 -14.33 -10.40 -20.39
C ASP A 95 -14.12 -8.90 -20.60
N ALA A 96 -14.19 -8.51 -21.88
CA ALA A 96 -14.07 -7.15 -22.43
C ALA A 96 -15.17 -6.15 -22.00
N LEU A 97 -15.94 -6.43 -20.95
CA LEU A 97 -17.08 -5.62 -20.50
C LEU A 97 -16.71 -4.48 -19.55
N TRP A 98 -15.43 -4.34 -19.18
CA TRP A 98 -14.94 -3.25 -18.34
C TRP A 98 -14.38 -2.12 -19.20
N THR A 99 -15.18 -1.07 -19.38
CA THR A 99 -14.85 0.12 -20.18
C THR A 99 -14.09 1.20 -19.41
N ASP A 100 -13.93 1.07 -18.09
CA ASP A 100 -13.16 2.02 -17.28
C ASP A 100 -11.66 1.71 -17.33
N SER A 101 -11.02 2.18 -18.41
CA SER A 101 -9.58 2.02 -18.67
C SER A 101 -8.70 2.54 -17.53
N ASP A 102 -9.22 3.48 -16.74
CA ASP A 102 -8.49 4.20 -15.70
C ASP A 102 -8.40 3.38 -14.41
N THR A 103 -9.51 2.80 -13.97
CA THR A 103 -9.55 1.85 -12.84
C THR A 103 -8.73 0.60 -13.15
N PHE A 104 -8.77 0.14 -14.41
CA PHE A 104 -7.93 -0.95 -14.87
C PHE A 104 -6.43 -0.61 -14.78
N ALA A 105 -6.04 0.59 -15.22
CA ALA A 105 -4.65 1.04 -15.15
C ALA A 105 -4.14 1.07 -13.70
N VAL A 106 -4.93 1.53 -12.72
CA VAL A 106 -4.56 1.50 -11.30
C VAL A 106 -4.31 0.08 -10.82
N THR A 107 -5.23 -0.84 -11.13
CA THR A 107 -5.14 -2.25 -10.73
C THR A 107 -3.90 -2.90 -11.34
N ALA A 108 -3.63 -2.67 -12.63
CA ALA A 108 -2.46 -3.18 -13.33
C ALA A 108 -1.14 -2.68 -12.70
N TRP A 109 -1.07 -1.40 -12.31
CA TRP A 109 0.12 -0.87 -11.63
C TRP A 109 0.31 -1.44 -10.22
N ARG A 110 -0.77 -1.69 -9.47
CA ARG A 110 -0.71 -2.34 -8.16
C ARG A 110 -0.26 -3.80 -8.27
N ASP A 111 -0.73 -4.50 -9.29
CA ASP A 111 -0.35 -5.88 -9.56
C ASP A 111 1.11 -5.98 -9.98
N TRP A 112 1.55 -5.09 -10.87
CA TRP A 112 2.96 -4.94 -11.22
C TRP A 112 3.84 -4.69 -9.98
N ALA A 113 3.42 -3.81 -9.08
CA ALA A 113 4.17 -3.50 -7.86
C ALA A 113 4.33 -4.72 -6.95
N ALA A 114 3.24 -5.48 -6.74
CA ALA A 114 3.27 -6.69 -5.92
C ALA A 114 4.17 -7.77 -6.54
N ALA A 115 4.02 -8.02 -7.84
CA ALA A 115 4.83 -9.01 -8.56
C ALA A 115 6.31 -8.61 -8.59
N ARG A 116 6.62 -7.32 -8.80
CA ARG A 116 8.00 -6.81 -8.84
C ARG A 116 8.69 -6.89 -7.47
N LEU A 117 7.99 -6.56 -6.39
CA LEU A 117 8.53 -6.74 -5.03
C LEU A 117 8.71 -8.22 -4.71
N LEU A 118 7.74 -9.06 -5.03
CA LEU A 118 7.81 -10.50 -4.76
C LEU A 118 9.03 -11.13 -5.45
N ALA A 119 9.26 -10.81 -6.73
CA ALA A 119 10.44 -11.24 -7.48
C ALA A 119 11.74 -10.73 -6.87
N ARG A 120 11.79 -9.45 -6.46
CA ARG A 120 12.95 -8.86 -5.78
C ARG A 120 13.28 -9.57 -4.46
N HIS A 121 12.27 -10.10 -3.79
CA HIS A 121 12.39 -10.82 -2.54
C HIS A 121 12.53 -12.34 -2.71
N GLY A 122 12.84 -12.81 -3.92
CA GLY A 122 13.27 -14.18 -4.21
C GLY A 122 12.22 -15.08 -4.87
N TRP A 123 11.06 -14.53 -5.24
CA TRP A 123 9.90 -15.32 -5.69
C TRP A 123 9.33 -14.83 -7.01
N ASP A 124 9.62 -15.54 -8.09
CA ASP A 124 9.08 -15.24 -9.43
C ASP A 124 7.79 -16.05 -9.67
N LEU A 125 6.71 -15.68 -8.97
CA LEU A 125 5.43 -16.41 -8.98
C LEU A 125 4.33 -15.70 -9.79
N LEU A 126 4.51 -14.43 -10.10
CA LEU A 126 3.49 -13.59 -10.71
C LEU A 126 4.03 -12.94 -11.98
N PRO A 127 3.22 -12.86 -13.06
CA PRO A 127 3.62 -12.10 -14.24
C PRO A 127 3.75 -10.61 -13.88
N HIS A 128 4.84 -9.98 -14.31
CA HIS A 128 5.09 -8.57 -14.02
C HIS A 128 5.41 -7.71 -15.27
N PRO A 129 4.66 -7.83 -16.39
CA PRO A 129 4.82 -6.89 -17.48
C PRO A 129 4.51 -5.47 -16.97
N GLN A 130 5.37 -4.52 -17.28
CA GLN A 130 5.11 -3.13 -16.92
C GLN A 130 3.87 -2.63 -17.68
N PRO A 131 2.87 -2.04 -17.01
CA PRO A 131 1.71 -1.48 -17.70
C PRO A 131 2.12 -0.37 -18.68
N ALA A 132 1.48 -0.34 -19.85
CA ALA A 132 1.80 0.62 -20.90
C ALA A 132 1.22 2.02 -20.62
N THR A 133 0.06 2.09 -19.96
CA THR A 133 -0.66 3.34 -19.71
C THR A 133 -0.33 3.88 -18.32
N LEU A 134 -0.02 5.18 -18.25
CA LEU A 134 0.08 5.86 -16.97
C LEU A 134 -1.33 6.30 -16.53
N PRO A 135 -1.80 5.87 -15.35
CA PRO A 135 -3.18 6.07 -14.90
C PRO A 135 -3.53 7.54 -14.63
N ALA A 136 -2.60 8.48 -14.78
CA ALA A 136 -2.80 9.88 -14.41
C ALA A 136 -2.23 10.86 -15.45
N ASP A 137 -2.00 10.41 -16.68
CA ASP A 137 -1.45 11.26 -17.73
C ASP A 137 -2.44 12.38 -18.12
N GLY A 138 -1.94 13.59 -18.36
CA GLY A 138 -2.76 14.75 -18.72
C GLY A 138 -3.73 15.28 -17.64
N LEU A 139 -3.84 14.65 -16.47
CA LEU A 139 -4.77 15.06 -15.42
C LEU A 139 -4.33 16.37 -14.71
N SER A 140 -5.30 17.23 -14.42
CA SER A 140 -5.11 18.36 -13.49
C SER A 140 -4.77 17.86 -12.09
N TRP A 141 -4.19 18.74 -11.25
CA TRP A 141 -3.59 18.32 -9.99
C TRP A 141 -4.56 17.62 -9.03
N GLN A 142 -5.85 18.00 -8.98
CA GLN A 142 -6.81 17.37 -8.07
C GLN A 142 -7.09 15.89 -8.40
N PRO A 143 -7.60 15.53 -9.59
CA PRO A 143 -7.82 14.14 -9.97
C PRO A 143 -6.50 13.35 -10.03
N TRP A 144 -5.40 14.01 -10.40
CA TRP A 144 -4.07 13.40 -10.36
C TRP A 144 -3.68 12.97 -8.94
N SER A 145 -3.81 13.85 -7.93
CA SER A 145 -3.48 13.50 -6.55
C SER A 145 -4.41 12.42 -5.99
N ALA A 146 -5.70 12.44 -6.35
CA ALA A 146 -6.61 11.35 -5.98
C ALA A 146 -6.17 10.00 -6.57
N ARG A 147 -5.69 10.00 -7.82
CA ARG A 147 -5.15 8.79 -8.47
C ARG A 147 -3.86 8.32 -7.81
N MET A 148 -2.97 9.24 -7.45
CA MET A 148 -1.73 8.92 -6.73
C MET A 148 -2.00 8.30 -5.36
N ALA A 149 -3.05 8.74 -4.65
CA ALA A 149 -3.47 8.11 -3.40
C ALA A 149 -3.87 6.63 -3.60
N GLN A 150 -4.56 6.29 -4.69
CA GLN A 150 -4.91 4.89 -5.01
C GLN A 150 -3.69 4.04 -5.36
N LEU A 151 -2.61 4.68 -5.81
CA LEU A 151 -1.32 4.07 -6.16
C LEU A 151 -0.32 4.08 -5.00
N ALA A 152 -0.72 4.49 -3.78
CA ALA A 152 0.15 4.44 -2.60
C ALA A 152 0.89 3.11 -2.36
N PRO A 153 0.35 1.91 -2.71
CA PRO A 153 1.12 0.67 -2.60
C PRO A 153 2.41 0.62 -3.43
N LEU A 154 2.55 1.47 -4.46
CA LEU A 154 3.80 1.61 -5.21
C LEU A 154 4.88 2.34 -4.40
N ALA A 155 4.51 3.18 -3.44
CA ALA A 155 5.43 3.95 -2.61
C ALA A 155 6.10 3.06 -1.54
N LEU A 156 6.95 2.14 -1.99
CA LEU A 156 7.80 1.25 -1.19
C LEU A 156 9.24 1.28 -1.71
N PRO A 157 10.24 1.05 -0.84
CA PRO A 157 11.63 0.94 -1.26
C PRO A 157 11.83 -0.21 -2.24
N GLY A 158 12.76 -0.03 -3.18
CA GLY A 158 13.12 -1.07 -4.14
C GLY A 158 12.19 -1.17 -5.35
N LEU A 159 11.14 -0.35 -5.42
CA LEU A 159 10.36 -0.09 -6.62
C LEU A 159 10.83 1.18 -7.31
N ASP A 160 10.97 1.12 -8.63
CA ASP A 160 11.17 2.28 -9.49
C ASP A 160 10.36 2.05 -10.77
N SER A 161 9.56 3.05 -11.14
CA SER A 161 8.65 2.99 -12.28
C SER A 161 8.40 4.38 -12.86
N PRO A 162 7.83 4.49 -14.08
CA PRO A 162 7.40 5.78 -14.59
C PRO A 162 6.39 6.50 -13.68
N VAL A 163 5.61 5.78 -12.86
CA VAL A 163 4.74 6.40 -11.85
C VAL A 163 5.56 7.12 -10.77
N HIS A 164 6.68 6.55 -10.33
CA HIS A 164 7.58 7.20 -9.37
C HIS A 164 8.19 8.48 -9.95
N ARG A 165 8.62 8.44 -11.22
CA ARG A 165 9.13 9.62 -11.92
C ARG A 165 8.07 10.71 -12.08
N ALA A 166 6.84 10.33 -12.44
CA ALA A 166 5.73 11.27 -12.52
C ALA A 166 5.39 11.88 -11.15
N ALA A 167 5.44 11.07 -10.08
CA ALA A 167 5.24 11.52 -8.71
C ALA A 167 6.32 12.51 -8.26
N ALA A 168 7.59 12.23 -8.58
CA ALA A 168 8.72 13.13 -8.32
C ALA A 168 8.55 14.46 -9.06
N ALA A 169 8.31 14.42 -10.37
CA ALA A 169 8.13 15.61 -11.21
C ALA A 169 6.95 16.49 -10.80
N ARG A 170 5.97 15.93 -10.07
CA ARG A 170 4.77 16.63 -9.60
C ARG A 170 4.63 16.62 -8.08
N ARG A 171 5.76 16.61 -7.34
CA ARG A 171 5.79 16.58 -5.87
C ARG A 171 4.93 17.69 -5.22
N THR A 172 4.93 18.90 -5.80
CA THR A 172 4.08 20.01 -5.34
C THR A 172 2.58 19.71 -5.43
N ASP A 173 2.13 18.98 -6.45
CA ASP A 173 0.73 18.58 -6.60
C ASP A 173 0.34 17.52 -5.55
N LEU A 174 1.27 16.64 -5.15
CA LEU A 174 1.06 15.71 -4.03
C LEU A 174 0.88 16.49 -2.72
N ALA A 175 1.74 17.47 -2.46
CA ALA A 175 1.66 18.32 -1.26
C ALA A 175 0.35 19.12 -1.20
N ARG A 176 -0.09 19.69 -2.33
CA ARG A 176 -1.40 20.35 -2.46
C ARG A 176 -2.55 19.38 -2.20
N GLY A 177 -2.47 18.17 -2.76
CA GLY A 177 -3.42 17.10 -2.55
C GLY A 177 -3.53 16.69 -1.08
N ALA A 178 -2.40 16.47 -0.41
CA ALA A 178 -2.33 16.10 0.99
C ALA A 178 -2.91 17.20 1.89
N THR A 179 -2.54 18.45 1.65
CA THR A 179 -3.09 19.62 2.37
C THR A 179 -4.60 19.71 2.19
N ARG A 180 -5.10 19.60 0.96
CA ARG A 180 -6.54 19.60 0.69
C ARG A 180 -7.26 18.45 1.38
N ALA A 181 -6.66 17.25 1.40
CA ALA A 181 -7.24 16.07 2.04
C ALA A 181 -7.38 16.26 3.55
N VAL A 182 -6.34 16.78 4.23
CA VAL A 182 -6.40 17.15 5.66
C VAL A 182 -7.51 18.17 5.92
N LEU A 183 -7.57 19.25 5.14
CA LEU A 183 -8.59 20.29 5.31
C LEU A 183 -10.02 19.75 5.11
N ARG A 184 -10.19 18.73 4.26
CA ARG A 184 -11.46 18.04 4.02
C ARG A 184 -11.73 16.89 4.99
N ARG A 185 -10.83 16.63 5.95
CA ARG A 185 -10.89 15.48 6.86
C ARG A 185 -10.89 14.12 6.13
N ASP A 186 -10.33 14.08 4.93
CA ASP A 186 -10.06 12.84 4.20
C ASP A 186 -8.67 12.32 4.59
N HIS A 187 -8.61 11.71 5.78
CA HIS A 187 -7.37 11.25 6.39
C HIS A 187 -6.74 10.09 5.62
N ALA A 188 -7.55 9.27 4.93
CA ALA A 188 -7.07 8.17 4.11
C ALA A 188 -6.28 8.69 2.90
N THR A 189 -6.84 9.65 2.15
CA THR A 189 -6.12 10.30 1.05
C THR A 189 -4.90 11.05 1.55
N ALA A 190 -5.00 11.75 2.70
CA ALA A 190 -3.86 12.46 3.29
C ALA A 190 -2.71 11.53 3.65
N ALA A 191 -2.99 10.38 4.28
CA ALA A 191 -1.99 9.38 4.65
C ALA A 191 -1.30 8.78 3.42
N ALA A 192 -2.08 8.37 2.43
CA ALA A 192 -1.60 7.81 1.17
C ALA A 192 -0.67 8.79 0.42
N LEU A 193 -1.01 10.08 0.38
CA LEU A 193 -0.17 11.11 -0.22
C LEU A 193 1.06 11.46 0.61
N GLY A 194 0.93 11.49 1.95
CA GLY A 194 2.06 11.67 2.86
C GLY A 194 3.11 10.57 2.70
N ARG A 195 2.68 9.34 2.47
CA ARG A 195 3.56 8.20 2.15
C ARG A 195 4.33 8.40 0.85
N TRP A 196 3.68 8.87 -0.22
CA TRP A 196 4.38 9.22 -1.47
C TRP A 196 5.44 10.30 -1.24
N LEU A 197 5.09 11.37 -0.51
CA LEU A 197 6.03 12.44 -0.19
C LEU A 197 7.22 11.96 0.65
N ALA A 198 7.04 10.92 1.45
CA ALA A 198 8.09 10.30 2.26
C ALA A 198 9.05 9.39 1.47
N VAL A 199 8.58 8.69 0.42
CA VAL A 199 9.45 7.85 -0.42
C VAL A 199 10.23 8.65 -1.46
N LEU A 200 9.67 9.78 -1.91
CA LEU A 200 10.28 10.62 -2.92
C LEU A 200 11.42 11.46 -2.29
N PRO A 201 12.58 11.56 -2.97
CA PRO A 201 13.68 12.38 -2.48
C PRO A 201 13.23 13.84 -2.34
N ALA A 202 13.87 14.52 -1.39
CA ALA A 202 13.78 15.97 -1.29
C ALA A 202 14.33 16.61 -2.58
N GLU A 203 13.66 17.61 -3.12
CA GLU A 203 14.16 18.37 -4.28
C GLU A 203 15.44 19.12 -3.86
N PRO A 204 16.61 18.86 -4.48
CA PRO A 204 17.82 19.60 -4.17
C PRO A 204 17.69 21.03 -4.72
N GLY A 205 17.29 21.98 -3.87
CA GLY A 205 17.15 23.39 -4.24
C GLY A 205 17.37 24.34 -3.06
N PRO A 206 17.87 25.57 -3.31
CA PRO A 206 18.13 26.56 -2.27
C PRO A 206 16.85 27.14 -1.63
N ASP A 207 15.69 26.96 -2.25
CA ASP A 207 14.39 27.37 -1.72
C ASP A 207 13.87 26.36 -0.70
N ARG A 208 14.16 26.63 0.58
CA ARG A 208 13.74 25.90 1.80
C ARG A 208 12.22 25.80 2.04
N ARG A 209 11.37 25.92 1.01
CA ARG A 209 9.90 25.78 1.14
C ARG A 209 9.42 24.43 0.62
N GLU A 210 10.23 23.40 0.82
CA GLU A 210 9.78 22.05 0.54
C GLU A 210 8.76 21.61 1.59
N PHE A 211 7.69 20.97 1.14
CA PHE A 211 6.71 20.38 2.04
C PHE A 211 7.37 19.19 2.75
N ASP A 212 7.65 19.36 4.05
CA ASP A 212 8.07 18.26 4.91
C ASP A 212 6.85 17.38 5.24
N PRO A 213 6.82 16.10 4.82
CA PRO A 213 5.71 15.20 5.16
C PRO A 213 5.73 14.74 6.63
N ALA A 214 6.82 14.95 7.40
CA ALA A 214 6.92 14.44 8.77
C ALA A 214 5.83 15.02 9.70
N PRO A 215 5.61 16.35 9.78
CA PRO A 215 4.55 16.91 10.63
C PRO A 215 3.15 16.44 10.24
N LEU A 216 2.89 16.25 8.94
CA LEU A 216 1.63 15.70 8.44
C LEU A 216 1.40 14.28 8.98
N LEU A 217 2.38 13.40 8.80
CA LEU A 217 2.25 12.00 9.19
C LEU A 217 2.18 11.85 10.72
N ASP A 218 2.92 12.66 11.48
CA ASP A 218 2.80 12.71 12.93
C ASP A 218 1.44 13.22 13.39
N HIS A 219 0.89 14.26 12.74
CA HIS A 219 -0.46 14.74 13.04
C HIS A 219 -1.51 13.64 12.82
N LEU A 220 -1.45 12.93 11.68
CA LEU A 220 -2.37 11.83 11.38
C LEU A 220 -2.22 10.66 12.36
N ARG A 221 -0.99 10.37 12.81
CA ARG A 221 -0.73 9.36 13.85
C ARG A 221 -1.37 9.73 15.18
N LEU A 222 -1.27 10.99 15.59
CA LEU A 222 -1.82 11.49 16.86
C LEU A 222 -3.35 11.58 16.85
N PHE A 223 -3.97 11.75 15.67
CA PHE A 223 -5.42 11.79 15.53
C PHE A 223 -6.10 10.43 15.86
N GLY A 224 -5.37 9.31 15.73
CA GLY A 224 -5.74 7.99 16.26
C GLY A 224 -6.80 7.22 15.47
N ASP A 225 -7.89 7.86 15.06
CA ASP A 225 -9.00 7.21 14.34
C ASP A 225 -9.03 7.61 12.86
N VAL A 226 -8.04 7.13 12.11
CA VAL A 226 -7.93 7.35 10.65
C VAL A 226 -8.38 6.12 9.83
N GLY A 227 -8.78 5.04 10.49
CA GLY A 227 -9.04 3.74 9.89
C GLY A 227 -7.78 2.91 9.65
N ALA A 228 -7.92 1.59 9.55
CA ALA A 228 -6.77 0.67 9.53
C ALA A 228 -5.87 0.85 8.30
N ARG A 229 -6.45 1.10 7.14
CA ARG A 229 -5.70 1.33 5.89
C ARG A 229 -4.90 2.63 5.94
N ALA A 230 -5.52 3.72 6.37
CA ALA A 230 -4.80 4.99 6.53
C ALA A 230 -3.71 4.88 7.62
N GLY A 231 -4.00 4.14 8.71
CA GLY A 231 -3.01 3.86 9.75
C GLY A 231 -1.79 3.09 9.21
N LEU A 232 -1.99 2.15 8.29
CA LEU A 232 -0.91 1.48 7.58
C LEU A 232 -0.09 2.44 6.71
N ASP A 233 -0.74 3.32 5.94
CA ASP A 233 -0.03 4.33 5.13
C ASP A 233 0.77 5.31 6.00
N VAL A 234 0.21 5.76 7.12
CA VAL A 234 0.92 6.59 8.11
C VAL A 234 2.16 5.87 8.63
N ARG A 235 2.03 4.59 9.01
CA ARG A 235 3.14 3.78 9.51
C ARG A 235 4.25 3.61 8.48
N ILE A 236 3.89 3.29 7.24
CA ILE A 236 4.84 3.13 6.16
C ILE A 236 5.54 4.47 5.88
N GLY A 237 4.78 5.57 5.80
CA GLY A 237 5.33 6.92 5.61
C GLY A 237 6.34 7.31 6.69
N LEU A 238 6.01 7.12 7.97
CA LEU A 238 6.94 7.40 9.08
C LEU A 238 8.19 6.52 9.00
N ARG A 239 8.03 5.24 8.68
CA ARG A 239 9.17 4.33 8.54
C ARG A 239 10.10 4.72 7.39
N LEU A 240 9.55 5.19 6.27
CA LEU A 240 10.33 5.70 5.15
C LEU A 240 11.18 6.90 5.57
N LEU A 241 10.60 7.85 6.32
CA LEU A 241 11.34 9.01 6.83
C LEU A 241 12.48 8.61 7.77
N ASP A 242 12.26 7.61 8.62
CA ASP A 242 13.32 7.08 9.49
C ASP A 242 14.46 6.43 8.71
N LEU A 243 14.18 5.80 7.57
CA LEU A 243 15.20 5.20 6.71
C LEU A 243 16.04 6.25 5.97
N VAL A 244 15.45 7.38 5.58
CA VAL A 244 16.16 8.47 4.89
C VAL A 244 17.05 9.27 5.85
N ARG A 245 16.70 9.33 7.14
CA ARG A 245 17.46 10.05 8.17
C ARG A 245 18.68 9.29 8.71
N ARG A 246 18.85 8.02 8.35
CA ARG A 246 19.97 7.15 8.77
C ARG A 246 21.03 7.10 7.67
#